data_AF-A0A544W7U9-F1
#
_entry.id   AF-A0A544W7U9-F1
#
_cell.length_a   1.000
_cell.length_b   1.000
_cell.length_c   1.000
_cell.angle_alpha   90.00
_cell.angle_beta   90.00
_cell.angle_gamma   90.00
#
_symmetry.space_group_name_H-M   'P 1'
#
loop_
_entity.id
_entity.type
_entity.pdbx_description
1 polymer ?
#
loop_
_entity_poly.entity_id
_entity_poly.type
_entity_poly.pdbx_seq_one_letter_code
_entity_poly.pdbx_strand_id
1 'polypeptide(L)'
;MAEPDGFHPDFPNDAVQHPPRNRVRHVKSTELDATTAQTDGMQRFAALSASTVGSEKLWMGETLAMPGTVSANHHHGDSETMIFIRSGHPEFVFLEGEHEVRVRTNPGDYVFVPPHLPHREENPDPTTPAELVIARSSQEAIVVNLPALYAL
;
A
#
# COMPACT_ATOMS: atom_id res chain seq x y z
N MET A 1 35.14 20.63 -27.23
CA MET A 1 34.43 21.02 -26.00
C MET A 1 33.48 22.13 -26.40
N ALA A 2 32.18 21.87 -26.34
CA ALA A 2 31.14 22.85 -26.70
C ALA A 2 30.73 23.59 -25.42
N GLU A 3 30.70 24.92 -25.49
CA GLU A 3 30.21 25.80 -24.43
C GLU A 3 28.67 25.68 -24.32
N PRO A 4 28.08 25.70 -23.12
CA PRO A 4 26.63 25.61 -22.94
C PRO A 4 25.93 26.90 -23.39
N ASP A 5 24.91 26.79 -24.23
CA ASP A 5 24.10 27.93 -24.66
C ASP A 5 23.00 28.25 -23.62
N GLY A 6 22.88 29.54 -23.28
CA GLY A 6 21.98 30.03 -22.22
C GLY A 6 20.48 29.91 -22.52
N PHE A 7 20.06 29.02 -23.42
CA PHE A 7 18.67 28.73 -23.74
C PHE A 7 18.20 27.39 -23.19
N HIS A 8 19.12 26.50 -22.83
CA HIS A 8 18.85 25.26 -22.12
C HIS A 8 19.54 25.32 -20.77
N PRO A 9 18.85 25.76 -19.68
CA PRO A 9 19.37 25.44 -18.37
C PRO A 9 19.47 23.91 -18.31
N ASP A 10 20.68 23.40 -18.11
CA ASP A 10 20.86 22.07 -17.56
C ASP A 10 20.05 22.07 -16.26
N PHE A 11 18.81 21.61 -16.33
CA PHE A 11 18.11 21.21 -15.12
C PHE A 11 19.07 20.23 -14.47
N PRO A 12 19.48 20.44 -13.22
CA PRO A 12 20.00 19.34 -12.44
C PRO A 12 18.96 18.26 -12.66
N ASN A 13 19.37 17.18 -13.33
CA ASN A 13 18.67 15.94 -13.18
C ASN A 13 18.76 15.74 -11.66
N ASP A 14 17.70 16.11 -10.94
CA ASP A 14 17.46 15.67 -9.58
C ASP A 14 17.30 14.16 -9.70
N ALA A 15 18.43 13.51 -9.99
CA ALA A 15 18.69 12.12 -9.76
C ALA A 15 18.37 12.01 -8.29
N VAL A 16 17.14 11.55 -8.04
CA VAL A 16 16.49 11.38 -6.75
C VAL A 16 17.59 11.16 -5.72
N GLN A 17 17.94 12.21 -4.98
CA GLN A 17 19.02 12.09 -4.01
C GLN A 17 18.55 11.06 -3.00
N HIS A 18 19.03 9.83 -3.14
CA HIS A 18 18.64 8.74 -2.26
C HIS A 18 18.92 9.22 -0.83
N PRO A 19 17.90 9.19 0.04
CA PRO A 19 18.06 9.71 1.39
C PRO A 19 19.27 9.04 2.05
N PRO A 20 20.23 9.81 2.62
CA PRO A 20 21.43 9.21 3.22
C PRO A 20 21.07 8.18 4.30
N ARG A 21 21.71 7.01 4.25
CA ARG A 21 21.44 5.82 5.09
C ARG A 21 22.26 5.75 6.37
N ASN A 22 22.81 6.88 6.81
CA ASN A 22 23.71 6.97 7.98
C ASN A 22 23.02 7.50 9.24
N ARG A 23 21.68 7.45 9.31
CA ARG A 23 20.89 7.94 10.44
C ARG A 23 19.52 7.27 10.51
N VAL A 24 18.95 7.24 11.70
CA VAL A 24 17.54 6.91 11.90
C VAL A 24 16.69 8.08 11.37
N ARG A 25 15.61 7.75 10.67
CA ARG A 25 14.63 8.74 10.18
C ARG A 25 13.33 8.59 10.94
N HIS A 26 12.72 9.73 11.24
CA HIS A 26 11.40 9.83 11.84
C HIS A 26 10.51 10.56 10.83
N VAL A 27 9.39 9.94 10.46
CA VAL A 27 8.33 10.55 9.66
C VAL A 27 7.14 10.70 10.59
N LYS A 28 6.64 11.93 10.77
CA LYS A 28 5.46 12.14 11.62
C LYS A 28 4.21 11.65 10.90
N SER A 29 3.20 11.25 11.67
CA SER A 29 1.89 10.88 11.13
C SER A 29 1.19 12.03 10.37
N THR A 30 1.63 13.28 10.56
CA THR A 30 1.10 14.45 9.83
C THR A 30 1.86 14.74 8.53
N GLU A 31 2.90 13.96 8.21
CA GLU A 31 3.81 14.19 7.09
C GLU A 31 3.74 13.02 6.08
N LEU A 32 2.65 12.23 6.12
CA LEU A 32 2.48 11.09 5.21
C LEU A 32 2.30 11.55 3.77
N ASP A 33 2.88 10.80 2.84
CA ASP A 33 2.79 11.07 1.41
C ASP A 33 1.48 10.50 0.85
N ALA A 34 0.59 11.39 0.40
CA ALA A 34 -0.71 11.07 -0.17
C ALA A 34 -0.68 10.85 -1.70
N THR A 35 0.47 11.02 -2.36
CA THR A 35 0.62 10.88 -3.83
C THR A 35 0.64 9.43 -4.31
N THR A 36 0.17 8.49 -3.48
CA THR A 36 0.05 7.08 -3.85
C THR A 36 -1.18 6.82 -4.73
N ALA A 37 -1.22 5.65 -5.37
CA ALA A 37 -2.38 5.24 -6.14
C ALA A 37 -3.61 5.09 -5.22
N GLN A 38 -4.69 5.77 -5.57
CA GLN A 38 -5.95 5.76 -4.83
C GLN A 38 -7.03 5.01 -5.61
N THR A 39 -7.98 4.45 -4.88
CA THR A 39 -9.18 3.83 -5.46
C THR A 39 -10.40 4.36 -4.70
N ASP A 40 -11.57 4.38 -5.35
CA ASP A 40 -12.80 4.82 -4.68
C ASP A 40 -12.99 4.05 -3.37
N GLY A 41 -13.27 4.79 -2.29
CA GLY A 41 -13.43 4.23 -0.95
C GLY A 41 -12.15 3.83 -0.21
N MET A 42 -10.98 3.80 -0.86
CA MET A 42 -9.71 3.49 -0.19
C MET A 42 -8.65 4.55 -0.44
N GLN A 43 -8.23 5.22 0.64
CA GLN A 43 -7.13 6.18 0.63
C GLN A 43 -5.87 5.53 1.19
N ARG A 44 -4.74 5.76 0.56
CA ARG A 44 -3.44 5.16 0.88
C ARG A 44 -2.40 6.25 1.06
N PHE A 45 -1.60 6.12 2.10
CA PHE A 45 -0.57 7.09 2.48
C PHE A 45 0.75 6.37 2.72
N ALA A 46 1.84 6.82 2.12
CA ALA A 46 3.17 6.27 2.39
C ALA A 46 3.82 6.96 3.59
N ALA A 47 4.34 6.17 4.52
CA ALA A 47 5.13 6.66 5.65
C ALA A 47 6.63 6.41 5.40
N LEU A 48 7.01 5.15 5.20
CA LEU A 48 8.38 4.69 5.03
C LEU A 48 8.53 3.98 3.68
N SER A 49 9.15 4.64 2.71
CA SER A 49 9.35 4.12 1.35
C SER A 49 10.72 4.52 0.81
N ALA A 50 11.02 4.13 -0.43
CA ALA A 50 12.15 4.63 -1.20
C ALA A 50 12.14 6.15 -1.29
N SER A 51 10.99 6.75 -1.60
CA SER A 51 10.84 8.20 -1.76
C SER A 51 10.96 8.97 -0.44
N THR A 52 10.43 8.44 0.67
CA THR A 52 10.44 9.18 1.95
C THR A 52 11.72 8.99 2.74
N VAL A 53 12.24 7.77 2.81
CA VAL A 53 13.37 7.42 3.71
C VAL A 53 14.49 6.64 3.03
N GLY A 54 14.37 6.33 1.73
CA GLY A 54 15.37 5.56 1.00
C GLY A 54 15.31 4.06 1.30
N SER A 55 14.13 3.55 1.68
CA SER A 55 13.94 2.12 1.89
C SER A 55 14.02 1.36 0.57
N GLU A 56 14.68 0.20 0.57
CA GLU A 56 14.86 -0.63 -0.63
C GLU A 56 14.00 -1.88 -0.62
N LYS A 57 13.75 -2.44 0.58
CA LYS A 57 13.15 -3.77 0.73
C LYS A 57 11.77 -3.76 1.40
N LEU A 58 11.41 -2.65 2.02
CA LEU A 58 10.15 -2.53 2.76
C LEU A 58 9.50 -1.21 2.40
N TRP A 59 8.23 -1.28 2.04
CA TRP A 59 7.35 -0.12 2.01
C TRP A 59 6.41 -0.23 3.20
N MET A 60 6.13 0.87 3.90
CA MET A 60 5.16 0.90 4.98
C MET A 60 4.34 2.18 4.94
N GLY A 61 3.05 2.06 5.22
CA GLY A 61 2.12 3.18 5.19
C GLY A 61 0.77 2.83 5.80
N GLU A 62 -0.21 3.69 5.54
CA GLU A 62 -1.55 3.57 6.08
C GLU A 62 -2.57 3.44 4.94
N THR A 63 -3.64 2.70 5.18
CA THR A 63 -4.83 2.67 4.32
C THR A 63 -6.06 2.98 5.15
N LEU A 64 -6.88 3.91 4.66
CA LEU A 64 -8.18 4.25 5.19
C LEU A 64 -9.24 3.68 4.26
N ALA A 65 -9.98 2.67 4.73
CA ALA A 65 -11.10 2.09 4.02
C ALA A 65 -12.40 2.72 4.53
N MET A 66 -13.09 3.46 3.65
CA MET A 66 -14.33 4.16 3.98
C MET A 66 -15.47 3.17 4.27
N PRO A 67 -16.53 3.59 4.97
CA PRO A 67 -17.67 2.72 5.27
C PRO A 67 -18.29 2.09 4.01
N GLY A 68 -18.64 0.81 4.09
CA GLY A 68 -19.23 0.04 2.98
C GLY A 68 -18.32 -0.20 1.78
N THR A 69 -17.01 0.09 1.89
CA THR A 69 -16.07 -0.07 0.77
C THR A 69 -15.82 -1.54 0.46
N VAL A 70 -15.81 -1.87 -0.83
CA VAL A 70 -15.37 -3.16 -1.34
C VAL A 70 -14.35 -2.89 -2.45
N SER A 71 -13.14 -3.41 -2.30
CA SER A 71 -12.13 -3.32 -3.36
C SER A 71 -12.45 -4.22 -4.55
N ALA A 72 -11.77 -3.99 -5.67
CA ALA A 72 -11.75 -4.94 -6.77
C ALA A 72 -11.02 -6.23 -6.36
N ASN A 73 -11.39 -7.35 -6.97
CA ASN A 73 -10.62 -8.59 -6.85
C ASN A 73 -9.23 -8.38 -7.46
N HIS A 74 -8.18 -8.73 -6.74
CA HIS A 74 -6.81 -8.53 -7.20
C HIS A 74 -5.81 -9.45 -6.50
N HIS A 75 -4.56 -9.40 -6.96
CA HIS A 75 -3.41 -9.90 -6.21
C HIS A 75 -2.24 -8.90 -6.31
N HIS A 76 -1.23 -9.06 -5.46
CA HIS A 76 -0.09 -8.14 -5.38
C HIS A 76 1.17 -8.63 -6.11
N GLY A 77 1.00 -9.49 -7.14
CA GLY A 77 2.12 -10.15 -7.81
C GLY A 77 3.05 -10.84 -6.80
N ASP A 78 4.35 -10.58 -6.91
CA ASP A 78 5.40 -11.14 -6.03
C ASP A 78 5.49 -10.46 -4.64
N SER A 79 4.68 -9.43 -4.36
CA SER A 79 4.73 -8.73 -3.07
C SER A 79 4.07 -9.55 -1.97
N GLU A 80 4.78 -9.69 -0.85
CA GLU A 80 4.18 -10.02 0.44
C GLU A 80 3.51 -8.76 1.00
N THR A 81 2.34 -8.92 1.63
CA THR A 81 1.66 -7.82 2.31
C THR A 81 1.34 -8.23 3.75
N MET A 82 1.83 -7.46 4.71
CA MET A 82 1.52 -7.59 6.13
C MET A 82 0.69 -6.39 6.58
N ILE A 83 -0.34 -6.63 7.38
CA ILE A 83 -1.32 -5.62 7.74
C ILE A 83 -1.57 -5.69 9.24
N PHE A 84 -1.62 -4.55 9.89
CA PHE A 84 -2.05 -4.39 11.28
C PHE A 84 -3.31 -3.52 11.32
N ILE A 85 -4.32 -3.99 12.03
CA ILE A 85 -5.60 -3.28 12.14
C ILE A 85 -5.50 -2.26 13.27
N ARG A 86 -5.47 -0.98 12.90
CA ARG A 86 -5.38 0.13 13.85
C ARG A 86 -6.76 0.48 14.43
N SER A 87 -7.79 0.54 13.58
CA SER A 87 -9.17 0.81 13.98
C SER A 87 -10.18 0.23 12.97
N GLY A 88 -11.43 0.09 13.38
CA GLY A 88 -12.50 -0.52 12.57
C GLY A 88 -12.40 -2.04 12.49
N HIS A 89 -13.20 -2.64 11.59
CA HIS A 89 -13.36 -4.10 11.45
C HIS A 89 -13.35 -4.53 9.98
N PRO A 90 -12.24 -4.32 9.25
CA PRO A 90 -12.17 -4.73 7.85
C PRO A 90 -12.14 -6.26 7.75
N GLU A 91 -12.58 -6.76 6.60
CA GLU A 91 -12.58 -8.17 6.25
C GLU A 91 -11.73 -8.42 5.01
N PHE A 92 -11.06 -9.58 4.96
CA PHE A 92 -10.27 -10.02 3.82
C PHE A 92 -10.91 -11.28 3.26
N VAL A 93 -11.24 -11.25 1.96
CA VAL A 93 -12.00 -12.33 1.31
C VAL A 93 -11.17 -12.96 0.20
N PHE A 94 -11.06 -14.29 0.22
CA PHE A 94 -10.41 -15.10 -0.81
C PHE A 94 -11.19 -16.42 -1.01
N LEU A 95 -10.80 -17.24 -1.98
CA LEU A 95 -11.44 -18.56 -2.19
C LEU A 95 -10.57 -19.69 -1.62
N GLU A 96 -11.22 -20.63 -0.94
CA GLU A 96 -10.70 -21.96 -0.64
C GLU A 96 -11.55 -22.99 -1.38
N GLY A 97 -10.99 -23.59 -2.43
CA GLY A 97 -11.78 -24.35 -3.42
C GLY A 97 -12.81 -23.45 -4.11
N GLU A 98 -14.09 -23.80 -3.98
CA GLU A 98 -15.21 -23.02 -4.54
C GLU A 98 -15.88 -22.09 -3.52
N HIS A 99 -15.37 -22.01 -2.29
CA HIS A 99 -16.01 -21.29 -1.18
C HIS A 99 -15.27 -20.00 -0.83
N GLU A 100 -16.02 -18.90 -0.65
CA GLU A 100 -15.47 -17.68 -0.06
C GLU A 100 -15.12 -17.90 1.41
N VAL A 101 -13.85 -17.69 1.72
CA VAL A 101 -13.33 -17.58 3.07
C VAL A 101 -13.16 -16.11 3.41
N ARG A 102 -13.57 -15.76 4.62
CA ARG A 102 -13.67 -14.38 5.09
C ARG A 102 -12.97 -14.25 6.43
N VAL A 103 -11.84 -13.57 6.42
CA VAL A 103 -11.05 -13.28 7.62
C VAL A 103 -11.58 -11.98 8.20
N ARG A 104 -12.31 -12.08 9.30
CA ARG A 104 -12.83 -10.93 10.06
C ARG A 104 -11.81 -10.51 11.10
N THR A 105 -11.57 -9.21 11.20
CA THR A 105 -10.52 -8.68 12.06
C THR A 105 -11.04 -7.65 13.07
N ASN A 106 -10.28 -7.46 14.14
CA ASN A 106 -10.49 -6.44 15.16
C ASN A 106 -9.26 -5.54 15.27
N PRO A 107 -9.40 -4.34 15.85
CA PRO A 107 -8.25 -3.52 16.21
C PRO A 107 -7.26 -4.31 17.07
N GLY A 108 -5.98 -4.29 16.68
CA GLY A 108 -4.92 -5.08 17.30
C GLY A 108 -4.56 -6.37 16.57
N ASP A 109 -5.38 -6.81 15.59
CA ASP A 109 -5.11 -8.02 14.83
C ASP A 109 -4.10 -7.80 13.69
N TYR A 110 -3.50 -8.90 13.23
CA TYR A 110 -2.54 -8.94 12.14
C TYR A 110 -3.04 -9.83 11.01
N VAL A 111 -2.79 -9.41 9.77
CA VAL A 111 -3.13 -10.16 8.55
C VAL A 111 -1.89 -10.28 7.68
N PHE A 112 -1.72 -11.45 7.07
CA PHE A 112 -0.72 -11.71 6.05
C PHE A 112 -1.43 -12.12 4.77
N VAL A 113 -1.11 -11.45 3.67
CA VAL A 113 -1.52 -11.81 2.32
C VAL A 113 -0.27 -12.27 1.56
N PRO A 114 -0.19 -13.56 1.18
CA PRO A 114 0.95 -14.08 0.43
C PRO A 114 0.93 -13.60 -1.03
N PRO A 115 2.07 -13.67 -1.73
CA PRO A 115 2.17 -13.36 -3.15
C PRO A 115 1.14 -14.13 -3.98
N HIS A 116 0.66 -13.48 -5.04
CA HIS A 116 -0.29 -14.03 -6.02
C HIS A 116 -1.66 -14.48 -5.51
N LEU A 117 -1.96 -14.44 -4.20
CA LEU A 117 -3.28 -14.84 -3.69
C LEU A 117 -4.36 -13.88 -4.17
N PRO A 118 -5.35 -14.34 -4.98
CA PRO A 118 -6.51 -13.54 -5.33
C PRO A 118 -7.34 -13.23 -4.09
N HIS A 119 -7.55 -11.96 -3.80
CA HIS A 119 -8.35 -11.52 -2.68
C HIS A 119 -9.02 -10.17 -2.96
N ARG A 120 -9.86 -9.76 -2.03
CA ARG A 120 -10.37 -8.39 -1.90
C ARG A 120 -10.50 -8.02 -0.43
N GLU A 121 -10.29 -6.76 -0.12
CA GLU A 121 -10.60 -6.19 1.19
C GLU A 121 -11.95 -5.46 1.17
N GLU A 122 -12.66 -5.62 2.26
CA GLU A 122 -13.98 -5.02 2.50
C GLU A 122 -13.96 -4.27 3.84
N ASN A 123 -14.64 -3.13 3.90
CA ASN A 123 -15.07 -2.54 5.16
C ASN A 123 -16.61 -2.61 5.22
N PRO A 124 -17.19 -3.67 5.82
CA PRO A 124 -18.63 -3.88 5.81
C PRO A 124 -19.40 -2.93 6.76
N ASP A 125 -18.71 -2.21 7.65
CA ASP A 125 -19.38 -1.25 8.53
C ASP A 125 -19.98 -0.10 7.70
N PRO A 126 -21.28 0.22 7.87
CA PRO A 126 -21.96 1.24 7.06
C PRO A 126 -21.65 2.68 7.49
N THR A 127 -20.96 2.88 8.61
CA THR A 127 -20.76 4.20 9.24
C THR A 127 -19.32 4.51 9.65
N THR A 128 -18.53 3.47 9.96
CA THR A 128 -17.21 3.62 10.57
C THR A 128 -16.12 3.26 9.57
N PRO A 129 -15.15 4.14 9.29
CA PRO A 129 -14.00 3.78 8.48
C PRO A 129 -13.08 2.81 9.24
N ALA A 130 -12.29 2.04 8.50
CA ALA A 130 -11.23 1.21 9.04
C ALA A 130 -9.86 1.79 8.68
N GLU A 131 -8.95 1.84 9.66
CA GLU A 131 -7.56 2.25 9.48
C GLU A 131 -6.64 1.04 9.59
N LEU A 132 -5.82 0.85 8.57
CA LEU A 132 -4.89 -0.27 8.44
C LEU A 132 -3.47 0.27 8.28
N VAL A 133 -2.52 -0.32 8.99
CA VAL A 133 -1.09 -0.10 8.74
C VAL A 133 -0.60 -1.24 7.88
N ILE A 134 -0.01 -0.93 6.74
CA ILE A 134 0.39 -1.92 5.72
C ILE A 134 1.89 -1.87 5.53
N ALA A 135 2.53 -3.03 5.52
CA ALA A 135 3.90 -3.24 5.08
C ALA A 135 3.94 -4.16 3.86
N ARG A 136 4.81 -3.84 2.89
CA ARG A 136 5.01 -4.60 1.65
C ARG A 136 6.48 -4.86 1.39
N SER A 137 6.80 -6.01 0.79
CA SER A 137 8.17 -6.35 0.41
C SER A 137 8.68 -5.64 -0.85
N SER A 138 7.78 -4.94 -1.58
CA SER A 138 8.11 -4.14 -2.77
C SER A 138 7.89 -2.64 -2.52
N GLN A 139 8.68 -1.80 -3.21
CA GLN A 139 8.43 -0.36 -3.30
C GLN A 139 7.34 -0.03 -4.32
N GLU A 140 7.13 -0.90 -5.30
CA GLU A 140 6.06 -0.77 -6.28
C GLU A 140 4.73 -1.21 -5.66
N ALA A 141 3.68 -0.42 -5.88
CA ALA A 141 2.33 -0.78 -5.49
C ALA A 141 1.72 -1.76 -6.51
N ILE A 142 2.24 -2.98 -6.55
CA ILE A 142 1.78 -4.02 -7.48
C ILE A 142 0.31 -4.35 -7.16
N VAL A 143 -0.55 -4.13 -8.15
CA VAL A 143 -1.97 -4.50 -8.12
C VAL A 143 -2.33 -5.06 -9.48
N VAL A 144 -2.66 -6.35 -9.51
CA VAL A 144 -3.16 -7.01 -10.72
C VAL A 144 -4.64 -7.25 -10.53
N ASN A 145 -5.47 -6.45 -11.20
CA ASN A 145 -6.92 -6.55 -11.13
C ASN A 145 -7.42 -7.82 -11.84
N LEU A 146 -8.39 -8.48 -11.24
CA LEU A 146 -8.96 -9.75 -11.69
C LEU A 146 -10.47 -9.61 -11.91
N PRO A 147 -11.04 -10.29 -12.92
CA PRO A 147 -12.50 -10.28 -13.15
C PRO A 147 -13.28 -11.04 -12.07
N ALA A 148 -12.65 -12.02 -11.41
CA ALA A 148 -13.23 -12.83 -10.34
C ALA A 148 -12.14 -13.37 -9.41
N LEU A 149 -12.51 -13.76 -8.19
CA LEU A 149 -11.64 -14.58 -7.35
C LEU A 149 -11.55 -16.01 -7.90
N TYR A 150 -10.39 -16.63 -7.68
CA TYR A 150 -10.14 -18.05 -7.90
C TYR A 150 -9.25 -18.57 -6.77
N ALA A 151 -9.39 -19.85 -6.43
CA ALA A 151 -8.47 -20.49 -5.50
C ALA A 151 -7.15 -20.82 -6.21
N LEU A 152 -6.03 -20.72 -5.48
CA LEU A 152 -4.70 -21.15 -5.95
C LEU A 152 -4.50 -22.66 -5.80
#